data_AF-A0A090FMK6-F1
#
_entry.id   AF-A0A090FMK6-F1
#
_cell.length_a   1.000
_cell.length_b   1.000
_cell.length_c   1.000
_cell.angle_alpha   90.00
_cell.angle_beta   90.00
_cell.angle_gamma   90.00
#
_symmetry.space_group_name_H-M   'P 1'
#
loop_
_entity.id
_entity.type
_entity.pdbx_description
1 polymer ?
#
loop_
_entity_poly.entity_id
_entity_poly.type
_entity_poly.pdbx_seq_one_letter_code
_entity_poly.pdbx_strand_id
1 'polypeptide(L)'
;MSLRMPGPWPHPKTGVYYLRQRAPSDLKNIPLDGRVAIPIGDVVRTVKAGKTVKVSLDTKDRAEAKKRHREADAALHEYWQRFREGPQPLTNKQVQALAGLLYARLVDMMDSEPGEEGIWKQVLQLNKSKEERGELDRWFGPTVDELFTKEGVNTDALSRTRVVHAAYKSIQLAAETNLRKAEGDYSPDEVRKRFPNWEAERGEAKPAPRAAGDLDLFALLDHKFATQSLKEKTKSDYARDLAKFVKSSGHRNAQDVTNEDVRKWRDELIAEGLSPSKVNGKALAALSAVLTHAVREFGLPTNVASDIRDRRDGPPPGKKGYDMEEAKAILSATFNGSPKDISVPHKRALFWVPWICAYTGLRVTEITQLRGVDVRADGDTPYFLITPEAGSTKSGRAWMTAIHPHLVELGLLEMFKEMGDGPAFYVPYPDGTDLTKLTGKPRSQEAGVRVGNWITEELGIPAPGGKPNHAWRHLFTSLSRKHDMDKQARDYMLGSGAEDAREGYGDWPPSALAREINKLPRFDVEETRWRPSTQLVPAQAQRTGTGKEA
;
A
#
# COMPACT_ATOMS: atom_id res chain seq x y z
N MET A 1 -60.82 -6.34 24.70
CA MET A 1 -59.83 -6.71 25.74
C MET A 1 -58.86 -5.56 25.91
N SER A 2 -58.76 -4.99 27.12
CA SER A 2 -57.75 -3.97 27.44
C SER A 2 -56.35 -4.59 27.29
N LEU A 3 -55.53 -4.06 26.37
CA LEU A 3 -54.12 -4.43 26.26
C LEU A 3 -53.42 -3.98 27.54
N ARG A 4 -53.12 -4.96 28.41
CA ARG A 4 -52.42 -4.73 29.68
C ARG A 4 -51.01 -4.23 29.34
N MET A 5 -50.75 -2.95 29.58
CA MET A 5 -49.42 -2.37 29.33
C MET A 5 -48.36 -3.12 30.15
N PRO A 6 -47.15 -3.33 29.60
CA PRO A 6 -46.03 -3.89 30.36
C PRO A 6 -45.78 -3.09 31.63
N GLY A 7 -45.55 -3.76 32.75
CA GLY A 7 -45.33 -3.10 34.03
C GLY A 7 -44.47 -3.94 34.97
N PRO A 8 -44.06 -3.36 36.11
CA PRO A 8 -43.19 -4.03 37.07
C PRO A 8 -43.73 -5.38 37.50
N TRP A 9 -42.96 -6.44 37.31
CA TRP A 9 -43.34 -7.81 37.68
C TRP A 9 -42.78 -8.16 39.07
N PRO A 10 -43.61 -8.45 40.08
CA PRO A 10 -43.12 -8.82 41.42
C PRO A 10 -42.59 -10.25 41.44
N HIS A 11 -41.38 -10.44 41.98
CA HIS A 11 -40.79 -11.76 42.10
C HIS A 11 -41.48 -12.57 43.22
N PRO A 12 -41.98 -13.80 42.95
CA PRO A 12 -42.88 -14.53 43.85
C PRO A 12 -42.25 -14.91 45.19
N LYS A 13 -40.92 -15.01 45.27
CA LYS A 13 -40.20 -15.36 46.51
C LYS A 13 -39.65 -14.18 47.29
N THR A 14 -39.28 -13.09 46.62
CA THR A 14 -38.50 -12.00 47.24
C THR A 14 -39.28 -10.69 47.34
N GLY A 15 -40.39 -10.55 46.61
CA GLY A 15 -41.16 -9.32 46.51
C GLY A 15 -40.48 -8.19 45.72
N VAL A 16 -39.24 -8.39 45.26
CA VAL A 16 -38.51 -7.41 44.44
C VAL A 16 -39.15 -7.31 43.07
N TYR A 17 -39.32 -6.10 42.56
CA TYR A 17 -39.87 -5.87 41.22
C TYR A 17 -38.80 -6.04 40.13
N TYR A 18 -39.22 -6.55 38.98
CA TYR A 18 -38.39 -6.75 37.79
C TYR A 18 -39.01 -6.11 36.57
N LEU A 19 -38.18 -5.65 35.64
CA LEU A 19 -38.57 -5.61 34.24
C LEU A 19 -38.47 -7.03 33.71
N ARG A 20 -39.55 -7.51 33.09
CA ARG A 20 -39.61 -8.83 32.43
C ARG A 20 -40.40 -8.71 31.14
N GLN A 21 -39.70 -8.72 30.01
CA GLN A 21 -40.32 -8.57 28.70
C GLN A 21 -39.83 -9.63 27.72
N ARG A 22 -40.74 -10.08 26.85
CA ARG A 22 -40.38 -10.95 25.73
C ARG A 22 -39.80 -10.09 24.61
N ALA A 23 -38.87 -10.65 23.85
CA ALA A 23 -38.40 -10.02 22.62
C ALA A 23 -39.61 -9.75 21.68
N PRO A 24 -39.58 -8.64 20.92
CA PRO A 24 -40.59 -8.33 19.92
C PRO A 24 -40.90 -9.51 18.99
N SER A 25 -42.16 -9.69 18.62
CA SER A 25 -42.60 -10.88 17.87
C SER A 25 -41.95 -11.02 16.50
N ASP A 26 -41.63 -9.90 15.88
CA ASP A 26 -40.89 -9.77 14.63
C ASP A 26 -39.45 -10.29 14.72
N LEU A 27 -38.86 -10.33 15.91
CA LEU A 27 -37.47 -10.76 16.14
C LEU A 27 -37.34 -12.21 16.62
N LYS A 28 -38.44 -12.97 16.74
CA LYS A 28 -38.47 -14.31 17.34
C LYS A 28 -37.61 -15.36 16.62
N ASN A 29 -37.40 -15.19 15.32
CA ASN A 29 -36.65 -16.12 14.47
C ASN A 29 -35.21 -15.67 14.20
N ILE A 30 -34.80 -14.53 14.78
CA ILE A 30 -33.46 -13.99 14.62
C ILE A 30 -32.61 -14.45 15.81
N PRO A 31 -31.33 -14.83 15.63
CA PRO A 31 -30.43 -15.08 16.74
C PRO A 31 -30.34 -13.86 17.67
N LEU A 32 -30.67 -14.06 18.95
CA LEU A 32 -30.70 -13.04 19.99
C LEU A 32 -29.58 -13.29 21.01
N ASP A 33 -28.37 -12.88 20.67
CA ASP A 33 -27.14 -13.08 21.44
C ASP A 33 -26.52 -11.79 21.99
N GLY A 34 -27.04 -10.63 21.58
CA GLY A 34 -26.61 -9.32 22.04
C GLY A 34 -26.85 -9.04 23.54
N ARG A 35 -26.24 -7.95 24.02
CA ARG A 35 -26.39 -7.43 25.38
C ARG A 35 -26.97 -6.02 25.33
N VAL A 36 -27.78 -5.69 26.34
CA VAL A 36 -28.39 -4.38 26.49
C VAL A 36 -28.04 -3.82 27.86
N ALA A 37 -27.60 -2.55 27.88
CA ALA A 37 -27.42 -1.77 29.09
C ALA A 37 -28.77 -1.18 29.53
N ILE A 38 -29.22 -1.49 30.73
CA ILE A 38 -30.51 -1.03 31.26
C ILE A 38 -30.27 -0.17 32.50
N PRO A 39 -30.73 1.10 32.52
CA PRO A 39 -30.65 1.95 33.71
C PRO A 39 -31.63 1.48 34.79
N ILE A 40 -31.15 1.41 36.03
CA ILE A 40 -31.90 1.01 37.23
C ILE A 40 -31.56 2.02 38.34
N GLY A 41 -32.28 3.13 38.38
CA GLY A 41 -31.90 4.27 39.22
C GLY A 41 -30.55 4.82 38.76
N ASP A 42 -29.60 4.98 39.69
CA ASP A 42 -28.27 5.54 39.39
C ASP A 42 -27.27 4.50 38.84
N VAL A 43 -27.70 3.24 38.67
CA VAL A 43 -26.83 2.14 38.24
C VAL A 43 -27.30 1.59 36.89
N VAL A 44 -26.37 1.35 35.98
CA VAL A 44 -26.65 0.66 34.70
C VAL A 44 -26.32 -0.82 34.83
N ARG A 45 -27.26 -1.71 34.50
CA ARG A 45 -27.07 -3.17 34.50
C ARG A 45 -27.09 -3.73 33.09
N THR A 46 -26.04 -4.45 32.70
CA THR A 46 -25.94 -5.08 31.38
C THR A 46 -26.50 -6.51 31.40
N VAL A 47 -27.58 -6.76 30.66
CA VAL A 47 -28.25 -8.06 30.59
C VAL A 47 -28.29 -8.63 29.17
N LYS A 48 -28.45 -9.96 29.05
CA LYS A 48 -28.61 -10.62 27.75
C LYS A 48 -29.95 -10.23 27.12
N ALA A 49 -29.92 -9.74 25.89
CA ALA A 49 -31.10 -9.39 25.12
C ALA A 49 -31.67 -10.63 24.39
N GLY A 50 -32.07 -11.66 25.16
CA GLY A 50 -32.58 -12.92 24.62
C GLY A 50 -34.11 -12.94 24.39
N LYS A 51 -34.67 -14.14 24.18
CA LYS A 51 -36.13 -14.37 24.03
C LYS A 51 -36.97 -13.74 25.14
N THR A 52 -36.41 -13.61 26.34
CA THR A 52 -37.00 -12.87 27.45
C THR A 52 -35.89 -12.11 28.16
N VAL A 53 -36.03 -10.80 28.25
CA VAL A 53 -35.14 -9.91 29.00
C VAL A 53 -35.71 -9.76 30.39
N LYS A 54 -34.89 -10.03 31.41
CA LYS A 54 -35.26 -9.93 32.82
C LYS A 54 -34.16 -9.21 33.59
N VAL A 55 -34.51 -8.12 34.28
CA VAL A 55 -33.59 -7.36 35.14
C VAL A 55 -34.31 -6.90 36.41
N SER A 56 -33.63 -6.98 37.55
CA SER A 56 -34.15 -6.49 38.83
C SER A 56 -34.23 -4.97 38.80
N LEU A 57 -35.35 -4.39 39.24
CA LEU A 57 -35.50 -2.95 39.45
C LEU A 57 -34.94 -2.51 40.82
N ASP A 58 -34.41 -3.46 41.59
CA ASP A 58 -33.70 -3.24 42.86
C ASP A 58 -34.52 -2.48 43.90
N THR A 59 -35.81 -2.78 43.96
CA THR A 59 -36.74 -2.21 44.94
C THR A 59 -37.94 -3.12 45.16
N LYS A 60 -38.51 -3.05 46.37
CA LYS A 60 -39.81 -3.64 46.74
C LYS A 60 -40.93 -2.59 46.77
N ASP A 61 -40.57 -1.30 46.69
CA ASP A 61 -41.54 -0.22 46.65
C ASP A 61 -42.18 -0.12 45.25
N ARG A 62 -43.51 -0.06 45.21
CA ARG A 62 -44.27 -0.10 43.96
C ARG A 62 -44.17 1.20 43.17
N ALA A 63 -44.07 2.35 43.84
CA ALA A 63 -43.97 3.65 43.18
C ALA A 63 -42.60 3.81 42.52
N GLU A 64 -41.54 3.49 43.25
CA GLU A 64 -40.16 3.51 42.76
C GLU A 64 -39.95 2.47 41.65
N ALA A 65 -40.53 1.26 41.81
CA ALA A 65 -40.51 0.26 40.75
C ALA A 65 -41.16 0.77 39.46
N LYS A 66 -42.26 1.52 39.56
CA LYS A 66 -42.93 2.10 38.38
C LYS A 66 -42.07 3.15 37.69
N LYS A 67 -41.32 3.96 38.44
CA LYS A 67 -40.36 4.94 37.90
C LYS A 67 -39.23 4.23 37.16
N ARG A 68 -38.48 3.36 37.86
CA ARG A 68 -37.35 2.61 37.28
C ARG A 68 -37.76 1.74 36.10
N HIS A 69 -38.96 1.15 36.14
CA HIS A 69 -39.47 0.38 35.01
C HIS A 69 -39.66 1.24 33.76
N ARG A 70 -40.13 2.49 33.87
CA ARG A 70 -40.31 3.34 32.68
C ARG A 70 -38.99 3.64 31.98
N GLU A 71 -37.95 3.95 32.75
CA GLU A 71 -36.61 4.21 32.23
C GLU A 71 -36.00 2.94 31.63
N ALA A 72 -36.10 1.82 32.34
CA ALA A 72 -35.62 0.52 31.89
C ALA A 72 -36.35 0.02 30.62
N ASP A 73 -37.66 0.24 30.54
CA ASP A 73 -38.50 -0.10 29.39
C ASP A 73 -38.17 0.75 28.17
N ALA A 74 -37.97 2.06 28.35
CA ALA A 74 -37.55 2.96 27.29
C ALA A 74 -36.19 2.54 26.69
N ALA A 75 -35.20 2.26 27.54
CA ALA A 75 -33.87 1.80 27.10
C ALA A 75 -33.95 0.46 26.34
N LEU A 76 -34.78 -0.47 26.82
CA LEU A 76 -34.98 -1.75 26.13
C LEU A 76 -35.71 -1.57 24.79
N HIS A 77 -36.68 -0.66 24.71
CA HIS A 77 -37.38 -0.35 23.47
C HIS A 77 -36.42 0.26 22.42
N GLU A 78 -35.57 1.20 22.85
CA GLU A 78 -34.56 1.83 22.00
C GLU A 78 -33.54 0.81 21.49
N TYR A 79 -33.09 -0.12 22.33
CA TYR A 79 -32.25 -1.25 21.90
C TYR A 79 -32.91 -2.07 20.80
N TRP A 80 -34.20 -2.40 20.94
CA TRP A 80 -34.92 -3.16 19.90
C TRP A 80 -35.10 -2.37 18.61
N GLN A 81 -35.29 -1.04 18.68
CA GLN A 81 -35.34 -0.20 17.48
C GLN A 81 -34.00 -0.23 16.74
N ARG A 82 -32.88 -0.01 17.44
CA ARG A 82 -31.53 -0.10 16.85
C ARG A 82 -31.23 -1.48 16.29
N PHE A 83 -31.72 -2.53 16.95
CA PHE A 83 -31.57 -3.89 16.45
C PHE A 83 -32.31 -4.09 15.11
N ARG A 84 -33.48 -3.47 14.94
CA ARG A 84 -34.24 -3.50 13.67
C ARG A 84 -33.55 -2.69 12.57
N GLU A 85 -33.00 -1.54 12.91
CA GLU A 85 -32.25 -0.70 11.98
C GLU A 85 -30.95 -1.38 11.52
N GLY A 86 -30.49 -2.39 12.26
CA GLY A 86 -29.24 -3.09 11.99
C GLY A 86 -28.02 -2.23 12.32
N PRO A 87 -26.81 -2.77 12.12
CA PRO A 87 -25.57 -2.05 12.39
C PRO A 87 -25.46 -0.79 11.52
N GLN A 88 -25.24 0.37 12.14
CA GLN A 88 -25.12 1.66 11.43
C GLN A 88 -23.68 2.15 11.38
N PRO A 89 -23.22 2.73 10.26
CA PRO A 89 -21.88 3.30 10.18
C PRO A 89 -21.72 4.51 11.11
N LEU A 90 -20.55 4.67 11.72
CA LEU A 90 -20.21 5.83 12.54
C LEU A 90 -19.47 6.89 11.71
N THR A 91 -19.85 8.16 11.88
CA THR A 91 -19.06 9.27 11.33
C THR A 91 -17.70 9.35 12.02
N ASN A 92 -16.72 10.02 11.41
CA ASN A 92 -15.43 10.22 12.09
C ASN A 92 -15.58 11.01 13.40
N LYS A 93 -16.51 11.97 13.46
CA LYS A 93 -16.77 12.76 14.66
C LYS A 93 -17.32 11.89 15.79
N GLN A 94 -18.24 10.98 15.48
CA GLN A 94 -18.75 9.97 16.42
C GLN A 94 -17.65 8.99 16.89
N VAL A 95 -16.77 8.53 15.99
CA VAL A 95 -15.62 7.70 16.36
C VAL A 95 -14.71 8.42 17.35
N GLN A 96 -14.38 9.68 17.09
CA GLN A 96 -13.54 10.47 18.01
C GLN A 96 -14.26 10.77 19.33
N ALA A 97 -15.58 11.00 19.32
CA ALA A 97 -16.36 11.21 20.53
C ALA A 97 -16.35 9.98 21.44
N LEU A 98 -16.55 8.78 20.87
CA LEU A 98 -16.49 7.50 21.60
C LEU A 98 -15.08 7.24 22.17
N ALA A 99 -14.03 7.53 21.40
CA ALA A 99 -12.65 7.45 21.89
C ALA A 99 -12.40 8.45 23.05
N GLY A 100 -13.01 9.63 22.99
CA GLY A 100 -12.98 10.63 24.05
C GLY A 100 -13.61 10.17 25.36
N LEU A 101 -14.66 9.35 25.31
CA LEU A 101 -15.24 8.75 26.52
C LEU A 101 -14.27 7.80 27.23
N LEU A 102 -13.48 7.03 26.45
CA LEU A 102 -12.46 6.14 27.02
C LEU A 102 -11.31 6.94 27.64
N TYR A 103 -10.88 8.01 26.97
CA TYR A 103 -9.90 8.94 27.50
C TYR A 103 -10.36 9.52 28.84
N ALA A 104 -11.54 10.16 28.85
CA ALA A 104 -12.09 10.80 30.03
C ALA A 104 -12.24 9.80 31.19
N ARG A 105 -12.77 8.60 30.91
CA ARG A 105 -12.91 7.56 31.94
C ARG A 105 -11.58 7.19 32.60
N LEU A 106 -10.52 7.03 31.82
CA LEU A 106 -9.22 6.61 32.37
C LEU A 106 -8.50 7.74 33.12
N VAL A 107 -8.64 8.98 32.66
CA VAL A 107 -8.09 10.15 33.35
C VAL A 107 -8.86 10.46 34.63
N ASP A 108 -10.20 10.45 34.58
CA ASP A 108 -11.06 10.77 35.72
C ASP A 108 -10.93 9.71 36.84
N MET A 109 -10.73 8.43 36.49
CA MET A 109 -10.52 7.34 37.45
C MET A 109 -9.23 7.49 38.26
N MET A 110 -8.21 8.14 37.69
CA MET A 110 -6.86 8.25 38.23
C MET A 110 -6.53 9.71 38.61
N ASP A 111 -7.53 10.57 38.75
CA ASP A 111 -7.34 12.01 38.86
C ASP A 111 -6.66 12.41 40.19
N SER A 112 -7.15 11.87 41.31
CA SER A 112 -6.58 12.19 42.64
C SER A 112 -5.32 11.39 42.95
N GLU A 113 -5.28 10.12 42.55
CA GLU A 113 -4.20 9.18 42.84
C GLU A 113 -3.75 8.50 41.54
N PRO A 114 -2.84 9.11 40.76
CA PRO A 114 -2.45 8.60 39.45
C PRO A 114 -1.60 7.33 39.53
N GLY A 115 -1.12 6.94 40.71
CA GLY A 115 -0.24 5.80 40.90
C GLY A 115 1.22 6.09 40.52
N GLU A 116 2.02 5.03 40.38
CA GLU A 116 3.46 5.15 40.14
C GLU A 116 3.81 5.44 38.67
N GLU A 117 4.79 6.32 38.43
CA GLU A 117 5.29 6.64 37.08
C GLU A 117 5.71 5.40 36.27
N GLY A 118 6.33 4.43 36.95
CA GLY A 118 6.83 3.21 36.33
C GLY A 118 5.74 2.38 35.68
N ILE A 119 4.53 2.38 36.27
CA ILE A 119 3.37 1.66 35.72
C ILE A 119 2.94 2.30 34.40
N TRP A 120 2.85 3.63 34.34
CA TRP A 120 2.45 4.32 33.11
C TRP A 120 3.47 4.15 31.98
N LYS A 121 4.77 4.23 32.30
CA LYS A 121 5.85 3.94 31.34
C LYS A 121 5.71 2.53 30.75
N GLN A 122 5.38 1.53 31.57
CA GLN A 122 5.10 0.16 31.10
C GLN A 122 3.81 0.06 30.26
N VAL A 123 2.72 0.74 30.66
CA VAL A 123 1.46 0.76 29.89
C VAL A 123 1.68 1.36 28.50
N LEU A 124 2.44 2.46 28.40
CA LEU A 124 2.79 3.10 27.12
C LEU A 124 3.55 2.12 26.22
N GLN A 125 4.59 1.49 26.75
CA GLN A 125 5.38 0.50 26.00
C GLN A 125 4.56 -0.71 25.57
N LEU A 126 3.72 -1.25 26.45
CA LEU A 126 2.88 -2.41 26.17
C LEU A 126 1.90 -2.11 25.04
N ASN A 127 1.18 -1.00 25.12
CA ASN A 127 0.20 -0.59 24.12
C ASN A 127 0.86 -0.36 22.74
N LYS A 128 2.01 0.32 22.69
CA LYS A 128 2.77 0.49 21.45
C LYS A 128 3.21 -0.86 20.87
N SER A 129 3.65 -1.78 21.72
CA SER A 129 3.98 -3.15 21.32
C SER A 129 2.78 -3.93 20.77
N LYS A 130 1.55 -3.66 21.24
CA LYS A 130 0.32 -4.24 20.67
C LYS A 130 0.00 -3.68 19.29
N GLU A 131 0.27 -2.40 19.04
CA GLU A 131 0.17 -1.81 17.71
C GLU A 131 1.16 -2.45 16.74
N GLU A 132 2.44 -2.54 17.11
CA GLU A 132 3.53 -3.08 16.27
C GLU A 132 3.29 -4.55 15.89
N ARG A 133 2.67 -5.35 16.76
CA ARG A 133 2.29 -6.75 16.48
C ARG A 133 0.94 -6.91 15.78
N GLY A 134 0.21 -5.83 15.50
CA GLY A 134 -1.12 -5.89 14.89
C GLY A 134 -2.19 -6.51 15.79
N GLU A 135 -2.02 -6.42 17.11
CA GLU A 135 -2.88 -7.06 18.12
C GLU A 135 -3.98 -6.12 18.68
N LEU A 136 -4.19 -4.95 18.06
CA LEU A 136 -5.09 -3.92 18.61
C LEU A 136 -6.53 -4.41 18.82
N ASP A 137 -7.09 -5.15 17.86
CA ASP A 137 -8.45 -5.67 17.99
C ASP A 137 -8.58 -6.66 19.13
N ARG A 138 -7.62 -7.59 19.27
CA ARG A 138 -7.60 -8.55 20.38
C ARG A 138 -7.45 -7.88 21.74
N TRP A 139 -6.68 -6.78 21.80
CA TRP A 139 -6.34 -6.11 23.05
C TRP A 139 -7.37 -5.07 23.49
N PHE A 140 -7.79 -4.18 22.58
CA PHE A 140 -8.71 -3.07 22.86
C PHE A 140 -10.16 -3.36 22.45
N GLY A 141 -10.39 -4.35 21.59
CA GLY A 141 -11.73 -4.74 21.12
C GLY A 141 -12.72 -5.00 22.25
N PRO A 142 -12.40 -5.82 23.28
CA PRO A 142 -13.32 -6.05 24.40
C PRO A 142 -13.75 -4.77 25.14
N THR A 143 -12.82 -3.82 25.34
CA THR A 143 -13.11 -2.52 25.95
C THR A 143 -14.03 -1.67 25.07
N VAL A 144 -13.83 -1.71 23.75
CA VAL A 144 -14.70 -1.04 22.78
C VAL A 144 -16.09 -1.67 22.74
N ASP A 145 -16.19 -3.00 22.81
CA ASP A 145 -17.46 -3.72 22.83
C ASP A 145 -18.26 -3.41 24.10
N GLU A 146 -17.58 -3.29 25.24
CA GLU A 146 -18.18 -2.83 26.49
C GLU A 146 -18.66 -1.38 26.38
N LEU A 147 -17.86 -0.50 25.78
CA LEU A 147 -18.27 0.88 25.50
C LEU A 147 -19.52 0.92 24.62
N PHE A 148 -19.55 0.18 23.52
CA PHE A 148 -20.72 0.11 22.64
C PHE A 148 -21.96 -0.39 23.36
N THR A 149 -21.80 -1.40 24.20
CA THR A 149 -22.92 -1.92 25.01
C THR A 149 -23.43 -0.86 25.97
N LYS A 150 -22.54 -0.14 26.65
CA LYS A 150 -22.90 0.91 27.62
C LYS A 150 -23.56 2.12 26.95
N GLU A 151 -23.04 2.52 25.79
CA GLU A 151 -23.50 3.68 25.04
C GLU A 151 -24.65 3.37 24.07
N GLY A 152 -25.07 2.10 24.01
CA GLY A 152 -26.14 1.64 23.12
C GLY A 152 -25.81 1.73 21.63
N VAL A 153 -24.53 1.64 21.26
CA VAL A 153 -24.04 1.74 19.88
C VAL A 153 -24.21 0.40 19.17
N ASN A 154 -24.99 0.37 18.08
CA ASN A 154 -25.06 -0.74 17.15
C ASN A 154 -24.38 -0.33 15.84
N THR A 155 -23.18 -0.84 15.57
CA THR A 155 -22.36 -0.36 14.44
C THR A 155 -21.75 -1.48 13.62
N ASP A 156 -21.43 -1.18 12.36
CA ASP A 156 -20.78 -2.12 11.45
C ASP A 156 -19.33 -2.45 11.87
N ALA A 157 -18.79 -3.51 11.27
CA ALA A 157 -17.44 -4.00 11.60
C ALA A 157 -16.33 -2.98 11.27
N LEU A 158 -16.50 -2.13 10.25
CA LEU A 158 -15.50 -1.10 9.92
C LEU A 158 -15.47 -0.03 11.01
N SER A 159 -16.63 0.48 11.38
CA SER A 159 -16.82 1.49 12.40
C SER A 159 -16.33 0.98 13.75
N ARG A 160 -16.58 -0.29 14.09
CA ARG A 160 -15.96 -0.96 15.24
C ARG A 160 -14.43 -0.92 15.16
N THR A 161 -13.84 -1.31 14.04
CA THR A 161 -12.38 -1.28 13.84
C THR A 161 -11.82 0.13 13.99
N ARG A 162 -12.49 1.14 13.43
CA ARG A 162 -12.09 2.55 13.54
C ARG A 162 -12.13 3.03 14.99
N VAL A 163 -13.13 2.62 15.77
CA VAL A 163 -13.18 2.91 17.21
C VAL A 163 -12.08 2.18 17.97
N VAL A 164 -11.73 0.93 17.63
CA VAL A 164 -10.58 0.22 18.23
C VAL A 164 -9.27 1.00 18.03
N HIS A 165 -8.99 1.46 16.81
CA HIS A 165 -7.80 2.27 16.55
C HIS A 165 -7.84 3.63 17.26
N ALA A 166 -9.00 4.29 17.32
CA ALA A 166 -9.16 5.55 18.02
C ALA A 166 -9.04 5.36 19.55
N ALA A 167 -9.54 4.24 20.09
CA ALA A 167 -9.42 3.84 21.49
C ALA A 167 -7.97 3.60 21.89
N TYR A 168 -7.18 2.92 21.07
CA TYR A 168 -5.74 2.79 21.30
C TYR A 168 -5.09 4.16 21.48
N LYS A 169 -5.31 5.09 20.52
CA LYS A 169 -4.73 6.43 20.58
C LYS A 169 -5.21 7.19 21.80
N SER A 170 -6.49 7.11 22.14
CA SER A 170 -7.05 7.83 23.28
C SER A 170 -6.56 7.27 24.62
N ILE A 171 -6.40 5.94 24.74
CA ILE A 171 -5.82 5.30 25.93
C ILE A 171 -4.33 5.61 26.07
N GLN A 172 -3.58 5.70 24.96
CA GLN A 172 -2.18 6.19 24.99
C GLN A 172 -2.10 7.58 25.60
N LEU A 173 -2.93 8.51 25.14
CA LEU A 173 -2.90 9.87 25.65
C LEU A 173 -3.38 9.98 27.09
N ALA A 174 -4.35 9.17 27.49
CA ALA A 174 -4.78 9.12 28.89
C ALA A 174 -3.64 8.59 29.79
N ALA A 175 -2.88 7.60 29.31
CA ALA A 175 -1.68 7.11 30.01
C ALA A 175 -0.57 8.17 30.08
N GLU A 176 -0.35 8.96 29.02
CA GLU A 176 0.57 10.11 29.04
C GLU A 176 0.11 11.19 30.03
N THR A 177 -1.18 11.52 30.05
CA THR A 177 -1.76 12.49 31.00
C THR A 177 -1.60 12.00 32.44
N ASN A 178 -1.89 10.73 32.74
CA ASN A 178 -1.73 10.20 34.08
C ASN A 178 -0.26 10.03 34.48
N LEU A 179 0.66 9.78 33.54
CA LEU A 179 2.10 9.82 33.81
C LEU A 179 2.54 11.21 34.26
N ARG A 180 2.11 12.27 33.55
CA ARG A 180 2.43 13.65 33.95
C ARG A 180 1.92 13.96 35.36
N LYS A 181 0.70 13.54 35.70
CA LYS A 181 0.15 13.68 37.06
C LYS A 181 0.98 12.92 38.09
N ALA A 182 1.42 11.69 37.78
CA ALA A 182 2.29 10.91 38.64
C ALA A 182 3.67 11.58 38.86
N GLU A 183 4.15 12.34 37.88
CA GLU A 183 5.36 13.17 37.95
C GLU A 183 5.11 14.53 38.65
N GLY A 184 3.89 14.79 39.12
CA GLY A 184 3.50 16.00 39.86
C GLY A 184 2.96 17.15 39.00
N ASP A 185 2.81 16.97 37.68
CA ASP A 185 2.26 17.97 36.76
C ASP A 185 0.74 17.82 36.61
N TYR A 186 0.01 18.65 37.35
CA TYR A 186 -1.45 18.76 37.31
C TYR A 186 -1.94 19.96 36.45
N SER A 187 -1.14 20.39 35.47
CA SER A 187 -1.60 21.44 34.54
C SER A 187 -2.89 21.04 33.81
N PRO A 188 -3.73 22.02 33.43
CA PRO A 188 -5.03 21.75 32.82
C PRO A 188 -4.97 20.77 31.64
N ASP A 189 -5.92 19.83 31.61
CA ASP A 189 -6.01 18.84 30.56
C ASP A 189 -6.61 19.42 29.26
N GLU A 190 -5.74 20.00 28.44
CA GLU A 190 -6.08 20.50 27.11
C GLU A 190 -6.38 19.38 26.11
N VAL A 191 -5.89 18.15 26.35
CA VAL A 191 -6.14 16.99 25.48
C VAL A 191 -7.61 16.61 25.52
N ARG A 192 -8.29 16.75 26.66
CA ARG A 192 -9.73 16.49 26.78
C ARG A 192 -10.57 17.33 25.81
N LYS A 193 -10.18 18.59 25.57
CA LYS A 193 -10.95 19.56 24.75
C LYS A 193 -11.01 19.21 23.26
N ARG A 194 -10.11 18.36 22.77
CA ARG A 194 -10.05 17.99 21.34
C ARG A 194 -11.11 16.96 20.95
N PHE A 195 -11.69 16.24 21.92
CA PHE A 195 -12.66 15.20 21.64
C PHE A 195 -14.06 15.79 21.52
N PRO A 196 -14.83 15.45 20.46
CA PRO A 196 -16.22 15.87 20.36
C PRO A 196 -17.09 15.30 21.49
N ASN A 197 -18.16 15.99 21.85
CA ASN A 197 -19.10 15.54 22.88
C ASN A 197 -20.01 14.42 22.35
N TRP A 198 -19.98 13.24 22.98
CA TRP A 198 -20.77 12.09 22.51
C TRP A 198 -22.29 12.31 22.56
N GLU A 199 -22.81 12.97 23.59
CA GLU A 199 -24.27 13.19 23.69
C GLU A 199 -24.80 14.06 22.55
N ALA A 200 -24.04 15.10 22.17
CA ALA A 200 -24.35 15.94 21.02
C ALA A 200 -24.29 15.14 19.70
N GLU A 201 -23.31 14.25 19.55
CA GLU A 201 -23.13 13.43 18.34
C GLU A 201 -24.05 12.19 18.29
N ARG A 202 -24.66 11.81 19.43
CA ARG A 202 -25.61 10.69 19.54
C ARG A 202 -26.96 11.05 18.92
N GLY A 203 -27.36 12.33 18.96
CA GLY A 203 -28.67 12.84 18.53
C GLY A 203 -28.80 13.22 17.05
N GLU A 204 -27.70 13.27 16.29
CA GLU A 204 -27.72 13.58 14.86
C GLU A 204 -26.97 12.51 14.06
N ALA A 205 -27.57 11.33 13.91
CA ALA A 205 -27.32 10.54 12.71
C ALA A 205 -28.06 11.21 11.53
N LYS A 206 -27.65 12.43 11.16
CA LYS A 206 -27.85 12.87 9.78
C LYS A 206 -26.97 11.93 8.96
N PRO A 207 -27.53 11.11 8.05
CA PRO A 207 -26.68 10.35 7.14
C PRO A 207 -25.70 11.36 6.54
N ALA A 208 -24.39 11.06 6.64
CA ALA A 208 -23.40 11.84 5.94
C ALA A 208 -23.93 12.05 4.52
N PRO A 209 -23.91 13.28 3.97
CA PRO A 209 -24.44 13.52 2.64
C PRO A 209 -23.77 12.49 1.75
N ARG A 210 -24.57 11.54 1.23
CA ARG A 210 -24.16 10.67 0.15
C ARG A 210 -23.85 11.64 -0.98
N ALA A 211 -22.58 12.00 -1.13
CA ALA A 211 -22.11 12.37 -2.44
C ALA A 211 -22.46 11.14 -3.28
N ALA A 212 -23.47 11.27 -4.14
CA ALA A 212 -23.69 10.38 -5.26
C ALA A 212 -22.50 10.56 -6.23
N GLY A 213 -21.29 10.30 -5.74
CA GLY A 213 -20.13 10.08 -6.58
C GLY A 213 -20.34 8.74 -7.22
N ASP A 214 -20.17 8.70 -8.54
CA ASP A 214 -20.22 7.46 -9.30
C ASP A 214 -19.23 6.46 -8.69
N LEU A 215 -19.76 5.39 -8.07
CA LEU A 215 -18.97 4.30 -7.48
C LEU A 215 -18.57 3.26 -8.53
N ASP A 216 -18.71 3.60 -9.81
CA ASP A 216 -18.07 2.89 -10.91
C ASP A 216 -16.57 2.71 -10.66
N LEU A 217 -16.09 1.46 -10.75
CA LEU A 217 -14.69 1.11 -10.49
C LEU A 217 -13.70 1.89 -11.37
N PHE A 218 -14.09 2.27 -12.60
CA PHE A 218 -13.23 3.02 -13.51
C PHE A 218 -13.30 4.53 -13.20
N ALA A 219 -14.47 5.07 -12.87
CA ALA A 219 -14.58 6.45 -12.40
C ALA A 219 -13.78 6.68 -11.10
N LEU A 220 -13.82 5.71 -10.18
CA LEU A 220 -13.01 5.70 -8.97
C LEU A 220 -11.50 5.63 -9.26
N LEU A 221 -11.11 4.82 -10.25
CA LEU A 221 -9.73 4.75 -10.72
C LEU A 221 -9.29 6.09 -11.34
N ASP A 222 -10.12 6.69 -12.18
CA ASP A 222 -9.84 7.99 -12.81
C ASP A 222 -9.66 9.07 -11.75
N HIS A 223 -10.58 9.16 -10.78
CA HIS A 223 -10.45 10.12 -9.69
C HIS A 223 -9.21 9.87 -8.83
N LYS A 224 -8.89 8.60 -8.52
CA LYS A 224 -7.67 8.26 -7.78
C LYS A 224 -6.41 8.81 -8.45
N PHE A 225 -6.35 8.72 -9.77
CA PHE A 225 -5.19 9.21 -10.53
C PHE A 225 -5.25 10.70 -10.83
N ALA A 226 -6.43 11.33 -10.81
CA ALA A 226 -6.57 12.77 -10.87
C ALA A 226 -6.13 13.46 -9.55
N THR A 227 -6.27 12.78 -8.43
CA THR A 227 -5.96 13.30 -7.08
C THR A 227 -4.60 12.88 -6.54
N GLN A 228 -3.85 12.05 -7.28
CA GLN A 228 -2.54 11.55 -6.87
C GLN A 228 -1.56 11.68 -8.04
N SER A 229 -0.32 12.08 -7.77
CA SER A 229 0.75 12.16 -8.78
C SER A 229 1.30 10.76 -9.16
N LEU A 230 0.42 9.87 -9.61
CA LEU A 230 0.74 8.50 -10.03
C LEU A 230 0.93 8.42 -11.55
N LYS A 231 1.73 7.44 -11.99
CA LYS A 231 2.07 7.27 -13.41
C LYS A 231 0.90 6.71 -14.22
N GLU A 232 0.68 7.22 -15.44
CA GLU A 232 -0.34 6.75 -16.38
C GLU A 232 -0.25 5.25 -16.64
N LYS A 233 0.97 4.70 -16.73
CA LYS A 233 1.18 3.26 -16.91
C LYS A 233 0.53 2.41 -15.80
N THR A 234 0.57 2.89 -14.56
CA THR A 234 -0.04 2.21 -13.41
C THR A 234 -1.56 2.28 -13.53
N LYS A 235 -2.11 3.40 -14.00
CA LYS A 235 -3.54 3.56 -14.28
C LYS A 235 -3.99 2.54 -15.32
N SER A 236 -3.28 2.42 -16.43
CA SER A 236 -3.63 1.45 -17.48
C SER A 236 -3.51 0.00 -17.01
N ASP A 237 -2.53 -0.32 -16.15
CA ASP A 237 -2.42 -1.67 -15.54
C ASP A 237 -3.60 -1.97 -14.63
N TYR A 238 -4.00 -1.01 -13.79
CA TYR A 238 -5.14 -1.16 -12.90
C TYR A 238 -6.44 -1.29 -13.69
N ALA A 239 -6.65 -0.46 -14.71
CA ALA A 239 -7.83 -0.52 -15.58
C ALA A 239 -7.96 -1.90 -16.25
N ARG A 240 -6.84 -2.46 -16.75
CA ARG A 240 -6.84 -3.81 -17.32
C ARG A 240 -7.24 -4.87 -16.29
N ASP A 241 -6.68 -4.82 -15.09
CA ASP A 241 -6.95 -5.84 -14.06
C ASP A 241 -8.37 -5.69 -13.50
N LEU A 242 -8.90 -4.46 -13.39
CA LEU A 242 -10.32 -4.20 -13.10
C LEU A 242 -11.25 -4.73 -14.19
N ALA A 243 -10.91 -4.55 -15.48
CA ALA A 243 -11.72 -5.10 -16.56
C ALA A 243 -11.81 -6.63 -16.51
N LYS A 244 -10.74 -7.32 -16.10
CA LYS A 244 -10.76 -8.77 -15.84
C LYS A 244 -11.65 -9.12 -14.67
N PHE A 245 -11.59 -8.35 -13.58
CA PHE A 245 -12.47 -8.53 -12.43
C PHE A 245 -13.94 -8.33 -12.82
N VAL A 246 -14.29 -7.24 -13.51
CA VAL A 246 -15.66 -6.97 -13.97
C VAL A 246 -16.16 -8.10 -14.88
N LYS A 247 -15.31 -8.67 -15.73
CA LYS A 247 -15.66 -9.84 -16.55
C LYS A 247 -15.96 -11.09 -15.71
N SER A 248 -15.29 -11.26 -14.57
CA SER A 248 -15.47 -12.39 -13.65
C SER A 248 -16.71 -12.25 -12.76
N SER A 249 -16.89 -11.06 -12.15
CA SER A 249 -17.93 -10.78 -11.17
C SER A 249 -19.23 -10.26 -11.79
N GLY A 250 -19.16 -9.59 -12.94
CA GLY A 250 -20.26 -8.82 -13.51
C GLY A 250 -20.49 -7.46 -12.84
N HIS A 251 -19.75 -7.14 -11.77
CA HIS A 251 -19.97 -5.95 -10.96
C HIS A 251 -19.02 -4.83 -11.37
N ARG A 252 -19.62 -3.73 -11.88
CA ARG A 252 -18.90 -2.52 -12.25
C ARG A 252 -18.99 -1.43 -11.17
N ASN A 253 -20.04 -1.45 -10.36
CA ASN A 253 -20.20 -0.56 -9.21
C ASN A 253 -19.57 -1.18 -7.96
N ALA A 254 -18.75 -0.41 -7.24
CA ALA A 254 -18.05 -0.85 -6.04
C ALA A 254 -18.99 -1.28 -4.90
N GLN A 255 -20.23 -0.79 -4.84
CA GLN A 255 -21.21 -1.21 -3.82
C GLN A 255 -21.72 -2.63 -4.02
N ASP A 256 -21.72 -3.12 -5.27
CA ASP A 256 -22.22 -4.45 -5.60
C ASP A 256 -21.13 -5.52 -5.42
N VAL A 257 -19.88 -5.12 -5.24
CA VAL A 257 -18.75 -6.04 -5.10
C VAL A 257 -18.76 -6.68 -3.70
N THR A 258 -18.87 -8.01 -3.67
CA THR A 258 -18.88 -8.79 -2.42
C THR A 258 -17.55 -9.50 -2.15
N ASN A 259 -17.36 -10.02 -0.93
CA ASN A 259 -16.22 -10.90 -0.62
C ASN A 259 -16.22 -12.19 -1.47
N GLU A 260 -17.40 -12.68 -1.87
CA GLU A 260 -17.52 -13.90 -2.68
C GLU A 260 -17.03 -13.67 -4.10
N ASP A 261 -17.33 -12.51 -4.69
CA ASP A 261 -16.81 -12.12 -6.01
C ASP A 261 -15.29 -12.06 -6.04
N VAL A 262 -14.69 -11.47 -5.01
CA VAL A 262 -13.24 -11.34 -4.91
C VAL A 262 -12.59 -12.72 -4.68
N ARG A 263 -13.21 -13.60 -3.89
CA ARG A 263 -12.74 -14.99 -3.70
C ARG A 263 -12.83 -15.79 -5.00
N LYS A 264 -13.96 -15.72 -5.70
CA LYS A 264 -14.17 -16.34 -7.01
C LYS A 264 -13.10 -15.89 -7.99
N TRP A 265 -12.88 -14.58 -8.10
CA TRP A 265 -11.87 -14.05 -9.01
C TRP A 265 -10.45 -14.48 -8.63
N ARG A 266 -10.11 -14.51 -7.34
CA ARG A 266 -8.83 -15.09 -6.87
C ARG A 266 -8.68 -16.54 -7.32
N ASP A 267 -9.72 -17.34 -7.16
CA ASP A 267 -9.68 -18.78 -7.47
C ASP A 267 -9.60 -19.03 -8.99
N GLU A 268 -10.24 -18.18 -9.80
CA GLU A 268 -10.06 -18.17 -11.26
C GLU A 268 -8.62 -17.84 -11.67
N LEU A 269 -8.01 -16.80 -11.07
CA LEU A 269 -6.61 -16.45 -11.33
C LEU A 269 -5.65 -17.59 -10.92
N ILE A 270 -5.98 -18.31 -9.84
CA ILE A 270 -5.25 -19.50 -9.41
C ILE A 270 -5.38 -20.63 -10.45
N ALA A 271 -6.60 -20.87 -10.96
CA ALA A 271 -6.88 -21.88 -11.97
C ALA A 271 -6.22 -21.57 -13.33
N GLU A 272 -6.06 -20.28 -13.66
CA GLU A 272 -5.26 -19.80 -14.80
C GLU A 272 -3.74 -20.02 -14.64
N GLY A 273 -3.29 -20.53 -13.48
CA GLY A 273 -1.89 -20.85 -13.23
C GLY A 273 -1.04 -19.65 -12.81
N LEU A 274 -1.66 -18.54 -12.35
CA LEU A 274 -0.88 -17.41 -11.85
C LEU A 274 -0.20 -17.76 -10.52
N SER A 275 1.04 -17.30 -10.37
CA SER A 275 1.79 -17.38 -9.11
C SER A 275 1.15 -16.49 -8.02
N PRO A 276 1.31 -16.81 -6.72
CA PRO A 276 0.78 -15.99 -5.61
C PRO A 276 1.17 -14.51 -5.66
N SER A 277 2.41 -14.22 -6.07
CA SER A 277 2.88 -12.84 -6.24
C SER A 277 2.13 -12.05 -7.32
N LYS A 278 1.69 -12.71 -8.40
CA LYS A 278 0.89 -12.08 -9.47
C LYS A 278 -0.57 -11.90 -9.03
N VAL A 279 -1.14 -12.89 -8.34
CA VAL A 279 -2.50 -12.82 -7.81
C VAL A 279 -2.61 -11.67 -6.79
N ASN A 280 -1.77 -11.69 -5.76
CA ASN A 280 -1.82 -10.71 -4.68
C ASN A 280 -1.27 -9.34 -5.10
N GLY A 281 -0.09 -9.31 -5.72
CA GLY A 281 0.67 -8.09 -5.97
C GLY A 281 0.32 -7.33 -7.25
N LYS A 282 -0.58 -7.88 -8.09
CA LYS A 282 -1.09 -7.18 -9.28
C LYS A 282 -2.60 -7.13 -9.30
N ALA A 283 -3.24 -8.29 -9.47
CA ALA A 283 -4.68 -8.36 -9.70
C ALA A 283 -5.47 -7.87 -8.49
N LEU A 284 -5.33 -8.54 -7.34
CA LEU A 284 -6.03 -8.15 -6.10
C LEU A 284 -5.57 -6.78 -5.60
N ALA A 285 -4.30 -6.42 -5.78
CA ALA A 285 -3.78 -5.11 -5.42
C ALA A 285 -4.47 -3.96 -6.20
N ALA A 286 -4.75 -4.13 -7.49
CA ALA A 286 -5.45 -3.12 -8.29
C ALA A 286 -6.87 -2.87 -7.78
N LEU A 287 -7.66 -3.94 -7.59
CA LEU A 287 -9.02 -3.85 -7.05
C LEU A 287 -9.02 -3.24 -5.65
N SER A 288 -8.17 -3.77 -4.75
CA SER A 288 -8.05 -3.30 -3.38
C SER A 288 -7.65 -1.83 -3.30
N ALA A 289 -6.77 -1.35 -4.19
CA ALA A 289 -6.37 0.05 -4.24
C ALA A 289 -7.52 0.99 -4.64
N VAL A 290 -8.39 0.56 -5.56
CA VAL A 290 -9.58 1.33 -5.98
C VAL A 290 -10.66 1.32 -4.91
N LEU A 291 -10.97 0.16 -4.33
CA LEU A 291 -11.94 0.07 -3.24
C LEU A 291 -11.47 0.84 -1.99
N THR A 292 -10.17 0.80 -1.68
CA THR A 292 -9.61 1.64 -0.61
C THR A 292 -9.77 3.12 -0.90
N HIS A 293 -9.62 3.54 -2.16
CA HIS A 293 -9.87 4.93 -2.58
C HIS A 293 -11.34 5.31 -2.40
N ALA A 294 -12.25 4.42 -2.79
CA ALA A 294 -13.68 4.60 -2.60
C ALA A 294 -14.08 4.71 -1.11
N VAL A 295 -13.44 3.94 -0.23
CA VAL A 295 -13.65 4.04 1.23
C VAL A 295 -13.20 5.40 1.76
N ARG A 296 -12.07 5.92 1.27
CA ARG A 296 -11.48 7.17 1.77
C ARG A 296 -12.21 8.40 1.27
N GLU A 297 -12.61 8.42 0.00
CA GLU A 297 -13.06 9.64 -0.68
C GLU A 297 -14.55 9.62 -1.09
N PHE A 298 -15.17 8.44 -1.20
CA PHE A 298 -16.52 8.27 -1.80
C PHE A 298 -17.53 7.58 -0.88
N GLY A 299 -17.18 7.36 0.39
CA GLY A 299 -18.10 6.79 1.37
C GLY A 299 -18.45 5.32 1.13
N LEU A 300 -17.63 4.56 0.39
CA LEU A 300 -17.78 3.10 0.34
C LEU A 300 -17.58 2.53 1.76
N PRO A 301 -18.48 1.70 2.30
CA PRO A 301 -18.40 1.27 3.70
C PRO A 301 -17.21 0.37 4.01
N THR A 302 -16.68 -0.40 3.06
CA THR A 302 -15.52 -1.25 3.30
C THR A 302 -14.82 -1.64 2.01
N ASN A 303 -13.53 -1.92 2.10
CA ASN A 303 -12.80 -2.58 1.03
C ASN A 303 -12.89 -4.11 1.25
N VAL A 304 -13.84 -4.75 0.57
CA VAL A 304 -14.06 -6.20 0.63
C VAL A 304 -12.86 -7.02 0.10
N ALA A 305 -11.91 -6.40 -0.62
CA ALA A 305 -10.70 -7.09 -1.09
C ALA A 305 -9.53 -7.04 -0.10
N SER A 306 -9.67 -6.38 1.05
CA SER A 306 -8.55 -6.08 1.96
C SER A 306 -7.86 -7.32 2.58
N ASP A 307 -8.61 -8.36 2.93
CA ASP A 307 -8.10 -9.59 3.58
C ASP A 307 -8.12 -10.83 2.66
N ILE A 308 -8.52 -10.67 1.39
CA ILE A 308 -8.54 -11.79 0.44
C ILE A 308 -7.19 -11.89 -0.24
N ARG A 309 -6.53 -13.04 -0.06
CA ARG A 309 -5.21 -13.32 -0.63
C ARG A 309 -5.10 -14.77 -1.09
N ASP A 310 -4.23 -15.00 -2.06
CA ASP A 310 -3.64 -16.31 -2.34
C ASP A 310 -2.55 -16.58 -1.30
N ARG A 311 -2.75 -17.62 -0.48
CA ARG A 311 -1.86 -18.04 0.61
C ARG A 311 -1.00 -19.25 0.27
N ARG A 312 -1.01 -19.71 -0.99
CA ARG A 312 -0.09 -20.76 -1.44
C ARG A 312 1.35 -20.26 -1.31
N ASP A 313 2.26 -21.18 -1.02
CA ASP A 313 3.68 -20.87 -1.09
C ASP A 313 4.05 -20.50 -2.53
N GLY A 314 4.89 -19.47 -2.64
CA GLY A 314 5.53 -19.16 -3.91
C GLY A 314 6.51 -20.27 -4.31
N PRO A 315 6.90 -20.35 -5.59
CA PRO A 315 7.99 -21.22 -5.98
C PRO A 315 9.25 -20.88 -5.15
N PRO A 316 10.09 -21.87 -4.82
CA PRO A 316 11.33 -21.62 -4.09
C PRO A 316 12.17 -20.57 -4.83
N PRO A 317 12.86 -19.69 -4.11
CA PRO A 317 13.66 -18.66 -4.73
C PRO A 317 14.79 -19.29 -5.56
N GLY A 318 14.68 -19.17 -6.89
CA GLY A 318 15.74 -19.60 -7.80
C GLY A 318 16.88 -18.58 -7.93
N LYS A 319 17.89 -18.94 -8.72
CA LYS A 319 19.00 -18.04 -9.11
C LYS A 319 18.44 -16.77 -9.76
N LYS A 320 18.81 -15.61 -9.22
CA LYS A 320 18.30 -14.28 -9.66
C LYS A 320 19.28 -13.50 -10.52
N GLY A 321 20.58 -13.76 -10.39
CA GLY A 321 21.65 -13.08 -11.15
C GLY A 321 22.53 -14.07 -11.88
N TYR A 322 23.27 -13.57 -12.87
CA TYR A 322 24.32 -14.36 -13.51
C TYR A 322 25.41 -14.70 -12.48
N ASP A 323 26.04 -15.86 -12.64
CA ASP A 323 27.32 -16.11 -11.98
C ASP A 323 28.48 -15.54 -12.81
N MET A 324 29.71 -15.73 -12.32
CA MET A 324 30.90 -15.17 -12.98
C MET A 324 31.18 -15.86 -14.33
N GLU A 325 30.91 -17.15 -14.45
CA GLU A 325 31.16 -17.91 -15.68
C GLU A 325 30.18 -17.48 -16.78
N GLU A 326 28.89 -17.40 -16.47
CA GLU A 326 27.88 -16.88 -17.40
C GLU A 326 28.16 -15.43 -17.78
N ALA A 327 28.54 -14.59 -16.81
CA ALA A 327 28.87 -13.19 -17.08
C ALA A 327 30.05 -13.07 -18.05
N LYS A 328 31.14 -13.78 -17.78
CA LYS A 328 32.32 -13.81 -18.65
C LYS A 328 31.99 -14.38 -20.03
N ALA A 329 31.15 -15.40 -20.12
CA ALA A 329 30.71 -15.96 -21.40
C ALA A 329 29.94 -14.91 -22.23
N ILE A 330 28.99 -14.19 -21.62
CA ILE A 330 28.26 -13.12 -22.31
C ILE A 330 29.21 -12.00 -22.73
N LEU A 331 30.08 -11.53 -21.83
CA LEU A 331 31.01 -10.43 -22.10
C LEU A 331 32.02 -10.81 -23.19
N SER A 332 32.57 -12.04 -23.19
CA SER A 332 33.45 -12.53 -24.25
C SER A 332 32.72 -12.59 -25.59
N ALA A 333 31.46 -13.06 -25.59
CA ALA A 333 30.64 -13.13 -26.80
C ALA A 333 30.34 -11.76 -27.41
N THR A 334 30.39 -10.66 -26.64
CA THR A 334 30.24 -9.31 -27.20
C THR A 334 31.26 -9.04 -28.29
N PHE A 335 32.49 -9.56 -28.18
CA PHE A 335 33.54 -9.39 -29.17
C PHE A 335 33.34 -10.23 -30.44
N ASN A 336 32.27 -10.99 -30.58
CA ASN A 336 31.94 -11.68 -31.83
C ASN A 336 30.73 -11.06 -32.55
N GLY A 337 30.00 -10.18 -31.87
CA GLY A 337 28.76 -9.60 -32.38
C GLY A 337 27.68 -10.66 -32.63
N SER A 338 26.78 -10.35 -33.56
CA SER A 338 25.78 -11.29 -34.06
C SER A 338 26.07 -11.59 -35.54
N PRO A 339 25.94 -12.84 -36.00
CA PRO A 339 26.03 -13.16 -37.42
C PRO A 339 24.81 -12.67 -38.21
N LYS A 340 23.74 -12.23 -37.52
CA LYS A 340 22.54 -11.68 -38.16
C LYS A 340 22.84 -10.30 -38.75
N ASP A 341 22.20 -10.01 -39.89
CA ASP A 341 22.23 -8.67 -40.45
C ASP A 341 21.29 -7.74 -39.66
N ILE A 342 21.86 -7.07 -38.67
CA ILE A 342 21.18 -6.14 -37.78
C ILE A 342 21.79 -4.73 -37.91
N SER A 343 20.98 -3.72 -37.59
CA SER A 343 21.39 -2.32 -37.68
C SER A 343 22.60 -2.00 -36.79
N VAL A 344 23.38 -0.99 -37.19
CA VAL A 344 24.58 -0.55 -36.44
C VAL A 344 24.27 -0.21 -34.97
N PRO A 345 23.21 0.52 -34.61
CA PRO A 345 22.88 0.80 -33.21
C PRO A 345 22.56 -0.47 -32.42
N HIS A 346 21.99 -1.48 -33.08
CA HIS A 346 21.72 -2.78 -32.47
C HIS A 346 23.02 -3.55 -32.21
N LYS A 347 23.97 -3.57 -33.15
CA LYS A 347 25.32 -4.14 -32.93
C LYS A 347 26.03 -3.45 -31.76
N ARG A 348 25.92 -2.12 -31.65
CA ARG A 348 26.41 -1.36 -30.48
C ARG A 348 25.72 -1.77 -29.19
N ALA A 349 24.40 -1.98 -29.22
CA ALA A 349 23.64 -2.40 -28.04
C ALA A 349 24.09 -3.78 -27.53
N LEU A 350 24.25 -4.76 -28.44
CA LEU A 350 24.75 -6.10 -28.08
C LEU A 350 26.13 -6.04 -27.43
N PHE A 351 27.00 -5.16 -27.93
CA PHE A 351 28.33 -4.99 -27.35
C PHE A 351 28.29 -4.28 -26.00
N TRP A 352 27.81 -3.04 -25.95
CA TRP A 352 28.03 -2.16 -24.80
C TRP A 352 27.05 -2.37 -23.65
N VAL A 353 25.81 -2.78 -23.92
CA VAL A 353 24.78 -2.87 -22.87
C VAL A 353 25.13 -3.91 -21.81
N PRO A 354 25.60 -5.14 -22.13
CA PRO A 354 26.09 -6.08 -21.14
C PRO A 354 27.24 -5.53 -20.29
N TRP A 355 28.22 -4.89 -20.91
CA TRP A 355 29.37 -4.27 -20.23
C TRP A 355 28.95 -3.18 -19.24
N ILE A 356 28.09 -2.25 -19.67
CA ILE A 356 27.57 -1.18 -18.79
C ILE A 356 26.72 -1.80 -17.66
N CYS A 357 25.87 -2.78 -17.96
CA CYS A 357 25.08 -3.50 -16.97
C CYS A 357 25.96 -4.15 -15.88
N ALA A 358 27.05 -4.80 -16.28
CA ALA A 358 27.95 -5.51 -15.38
C ALA A 358 28.66 -4.57 -14.38
N TYR A 359 29.02 -3.36 -14.83
CA TYR A 359 29.75 -2.39 -14.02
C TYR A 359 28.89 -1.38 -13.25
N THR A 360 27.61 -1.21 -13.60
CA THR A 360 26.76 -0.18 -13.00
C THR A 360 25.50 -0.71 -12.34
N GLY A 361 25.03 -1.91 -12.74
CA GLY A 361 23.75 -2.45 -12.30
C GLY A 361 22.53 -1.59 -12.66
N LEU A 362 22.68 -0.60 -13.54
CA LEU A 362 21.57 0.21 -14.05
C LEU A 362 20.51 -0.67 -14.71
N ARG A 363 19.26 -0.18 -14.75
CA ARG A 363 18.23 -0.89 -15.51
C ARG A 363 18.59 -0.80 -16.99
N VAL A 364 18.41 -1.90 -17.71
CA VAL A 364 18.72 -1.94 -19.16
C VAL A 364 18.06 -0.80 -19.93
N THR A 365 16.84 -0.41 -19.56
CA THR A 365 16.13 0.69 -20.21
C THR A 365 16.79 2.05 -19.96
N GLU A 366 17.38 2.27 -18.77
CA GLU A 366 18.14 3.46 -18.42
C GLU A 366 19.45 3.54 -19.23
N ILE A 367 20.05 2.39 -19.55
CA ILE A 367 21.24 2.31 -20.41
C ILE A 367 20.87 2.53 -21.87
N THR A 368 19.86 1.82 -22.37
CA THR A 368 19.49 1.85 -23.80
C THR A 368 18.92 3.18 -24.28
N GLN A 369 18.55 4.08 -23.36
CA GLN A 369 18.10 5.42 -23.67
C GLN A 369 19.23 6.47 -23.70
N LEU A 370 20.45 6.12 -23.28
CA LEU A 370 21.58 7.05 -23.22
C LEU A 370 21.91 7.65 -24.58
N ARG A 371 22.11 8.97 -24.59
CA ARG A 371 22.65 9.77 -25.68
C ARG A 371 24.11 10.13 -25.40
N GLY A 372 24.82 10.65 -26.39
CA GLY A 372 26.19 11.15 -26.17
C GLY A 372 26.26 12.24 -25.10
N VAL A 373 25.31 13.18 -25.12
CA VAL A 373 25.17 14.27 -24.11
C VAL A 373 24.91 13.80 -22.67
N ASP A 374 24.52 12.55 -22.49
CA ASP A 374 24.27 11.95 -21.17
C ASP A 374 25.56 11.37 -20.56
N VAL A 375 26.68 11.34 -21.30
CA VAL A 375 28.01 11.02 -20.76
C VAL A 375 28.77 12.31 -20.52
N ARG A 376 29.14 12.56 -19.26
CA ARG A 376 29.76 13.80 -18.81
C ARG A 376 31.00 13.51 -17.98
N ALA A 377 31.74 14.56 -17.65
CA ALA A 377 32.90 14.48 -16.78
C ALA A 377 32.88 15.62 -15.75
N ASP A 378 33.35 15.32 -14.55
CA ASP A 378 33.71 16.29 -13.52
C ASP A 378 35.20 16.11 -13.21
N GLY A 379 36.03 17.07 -13.65
CA GLY A 379 37.46 16.86 -13.78
C GLY A 379 37.77 15.62 -14.63
N ASP A 380 38.58 14.72 -14.08
CA ASP A 380 38.96 13.46 -14.74
C ASP A 380 37.97 12.30 -14.49
N THR A 381 36.84 12.56 -13.83
CA THR A 381 35.87 11.51 -13.47
C THR A 381 34.70 11.47 -14.46
N PRO A 382 34.67 10.51 -15.40
CA PRO A 382 33.53 10.32 -16.29
C PRO A 382 32.35 9.67 -15.57
N TYR A 383 31.13 10.10 -15.91
CA TYR A 383 29.90 9.58 -15.34
C TYR A 383 28.76 9.53 -16.36
N PHE A 384 27.81 8.62 -16.14
CA PHE A 384 26.52 8.61 -16.80
C PHE A 384 25.54 9.50 -16.05
N LEU A 385 24.88 10.43 -16.74
CA LEU A 385 23.73 11.16 -16.24
C LEU A 385 22.44 10.44 -16.66
N ILE A 386 21.73 9.87 -15.70
CA ILE A 386 20.42 9.24 -15.93
C ILE A 386 19.35 10.30 -15.73
N THR A 387 18.74 10.75 -16.82
CA THR A 387 17.79 11.87 -16.83
C THR A 387 16.44 11.50 -17.48
N PRO A 388 15.31 12.05 -17.00
CA PRO A 388 14.00 11.94 -17.65
C PRO A 388 13.97 12.47 -19.10
N GLU A 389 14.91 13.36 -19.47
CA GLU A 389 15.02 13.91 -20.83
C GLU A 389 15.39 12.85 -21.88
N ALA A 390 16.15 11.82 -21.48
CA ALA A 390 16.52 10.71 -22.35
C ALA A 390 15.39 9.67 -22.47
N GLY A 391 14.54 9.57 -21.44
CA GLY A 391 13.39 8.68 -21.40
C GLY A 391 12.89 8.39 -19.99
N SER A 392 11.81 7.62 -19.89
CA SER A 392 11.10 7.41 -18.62
C SER A 392 11.98 6.72 -17.56
N THR A 393 12.24 7.42 -16.45
CA THR A 393 12.90 6.87 -15.26
C THR A 393 11.87 6.52 -14.18
N LYS A 394 12.21 5.61 -13.24
CA LYS A 394 11.27 5.20 -12.19
C LYS A 394 10.90 6.35 -11.25
N SER A 395 11.85 7.19 -10.88
CA SER A 395 11.68 8.31 -9.95
C SER A 395 11.27 9.62 -10.63
N GLY A 396 11.49 9.77 -11.94
CA GLY A 396 11.31 11.05 -12.63
C GLY A 396 12.36 12.11 -12.23
N ARG A 397 13.39 11.72 -11.48
CA ARG A 397 14.51 12.60 -11.09
C ARG A 397 15.73 12.26 -11.93
N ALA A 398 16.63 13.23 -12.09
CA ALA A 398 17.96 12.97 -12.62
C ALA A 398 18.89 12.50 -11.50
N TRP A 399 19.78 11.56 -11.80
CA TRP A 399 20.87 11.11 -10.93
C TRP A 399 22.05 10.65 -11.79
N MET A 400 23.18 10.32 -11.16
CA MET A 400 24.35 9.85 -11.89
C MET A 400 24.93 8.54 -11.36
N THR A 401 25.78 7.92 -12.16
CA THR A 401 26.67 6.83 -11.73
C THR A 401 28.02 6.98 -12.42
N ALA A 402 29.11 6.74 -11.69
CA ALA A 402 30.45 6.80 -12.26
C ALA A 402 30.67 5.71 -13.31
N ILE A 403 31.59 5.96 -14.24
CA ILE A 403 32.00 5.02 -15.28
C ILE A 403 33.27 4.29 -14.83
N HIS A 404 33.24 2.97 -14.89
CA HIS A 404 34.38 2.14 -14.51
C HIS A 404 35.55 2.29 -15.52
N PRO A 405 36.82 2.36 -15.08
CA PRO A 405 37.99 2.52 -15.96
C PRO A 405 38.09 1.48 -17.07
N HIS A 406 37.71 0.23 -16.81
CA HIS A 406 37.67 -0.80 -17.85
C HIS A 406 36.77 -0.42 -19.04
N LEU A 407 35.65 0.27 -18.82
CA LEU A 407 34.80 0.74 -19.91
C LEU A 407 35.49 1.85 -20.71
N VAL A 408 36.21 2.75 -20.03
CA VAL A 408 36.98 3.81 -20.67
C VAL A 408 38.04 3.22 -21.58
N GLU A 409 38.81 2.24 -21.10
CA GLU A 409 39.83 1.55 -21.88
C GLU A 409 39.29 0.77 -23.08
N LEU A 410 38.06 0.25 -22.98
CA LEU A 410 37.39 -0.40 -24.11
C LEU A 410 36.96 0.58 -25.21
N GLY A 411 37.03 1.90 -24.97
CA GLY A 411 36.67 2.96 -25.92
C GLY A 411 35.23 3.48 -25.77
N LEU A 412 34.63 3.33 -24.58
CA LEU A 412 33.24 3.71 -24.35
C LEU A 412 33.02 5.23 -24.54
N LEU A 413 33.94 6.05 -24.03
CA LEU A 413 33.80 7.50 -24.04
C LEU A 413 33.87 8.05 -25.47
N GLU A 414 34.78 7.51 -26.28
CA GLU A 414 34.92 7.81 -27.70
C GLU A 414 33.65 7.44 -28.45
N MET A 415 33.08 6.26 -28.19
CA MET A 415 31.83 5.84 -28.81
C MET A 415 30.68 6.80 -28.51
N PHE A 416 30.50 7.22 -27.25
CA PHE A 416 29.46 8.18 -26.89
C PHE A 416 29.71 9.59 -27.41
N LYS A 417 30.97 10.02 -27.50
CA LYS A 417 31.34 11.31 -28.10
C LYS A 417 30.86 11.40 -29.55
N GLU A 418 31.02 10.33 -30.34
CA GLU A 418 30.53 10.25 -31.72
C GLU A 418 29.00 10.31 -31.83
N MET A 419 28.26 10.00 -30.75
CA MET A 419 26.80 10.04 -30.77
C MET A 419 26.22 11.46 -30.66
N GLY A 420 26.99 12.42 -30.13
CA GLY A 420 26.52 13.79 -29.89
C GLY A 420 25.19 13.81 -29.11
N ASP A 421 24.20 14.54 -29.63
CA ASP A 421 22.86 14.64 -29.02
C ASP A 421 22.00 13.37 -29.27
N GLY A 422 22.46 12.48 -30.14
CA GLY A 422 21.73 11.31 -30.58
C GLY A 422 21.83 10.10 -29.64
N PRO A 423 20.84 9.18 -29.71
CA PRO A 423 20.86 7.93 -28.94
C PRO A 423 21.93 6.94 -29.44
N ALA A 424 22.57 6.25 -28.50
CA ALA A 424 23.63 5.28 -28.83
C ALA A 424 23.10 3.95 -29.40
N PHE A 425 21.93 3.49 -28.93
CA PHE A 425 21.52 2.09 -29.04
C PHE A 425 20.29 1.82 -29.92
N TYR A 426 19.71 2.88 -30.50
CA TYR A 426 18.58 2.74 -31.42
C TYR A 426 18.65 3.82 -32.50
N VAL A 427 17.96 3.58 -33.62
CA VAL A 427 17.84 4.59 -34.68
C VAL A 427 17.01 5.76 -34.15
N PRO A 428 17.50 7.01 -34.23
CA PRO A 428 16.79 8.18 -33.72
C PRO A 428 15.39 8.30 -34.34
N TYR A 429 14.45 8.83 -33.56
CA TYR A 429 13.15 9.20 -34.09
C TYR A 429 13.31 10.38 -35.07
N PRO A 430 12.42 10.54 -36.06
CA PRO A 430 12.40 11.73 -36.91
C PRO A 430 12.34 13.02 -36.07
N ASP A 431 12.95 14.09 -36.57
CA ASP A 431 12.93 15.39 -35.89
C ASP A 431 11.49 15.87 -35.65
N GLY A 432 11.25 16.49 -34.50
CA GLY A 432 9.92 16.94 -34.09
C GLY A 432 8.95 15.82 -33.66
N THR A 433 9.40 14.56 -33.59
CA THR A 433 8.55 13.48 -33.06
C THR A 433 8.23 13.72 -31.59
N ASP A 434 6.94 13.88 -31.29
CA ASP A 434 6.42 13.93 -29.93
C ASP A 434 6.48 12.53 -29.30
N LEU A 435 7.55 12.28 -28.52
CA LEU A 435 7.79 10.99 -27.86
C LEU A 435 6.66 10.61 -26.88
N THR A 436 5.86 11.58 -26.40
CA THR A 436 4.75 11.33 -25.48
C THR A 436 3.53 10.73 -26.18
N LYS A 437 3.44 10.87 -27.50
CA LYS A 437 2.32 10.38 -28.34
C LYS A 437 2.63 9.06 -29.06
N LEU A 438 3.82 8.49 -28.84
CA LEU A 438 4.21 7.24 -29.49
C LEU A 438 3.32 6.09 -29.02
N THR A 439 2.75 5.35 -29.97
CA THR A 439 2.06 4.09 -29.71
C THR A 439 3.06 2.92 -29.77
N GLY A 440 2.89 1.94 -28.88
CA GLY A 440 3.78 0.77 -28.82
C GLY A 440 4.97 0.93 -27.87
N LYS A 441 5.97 0.03 -28.00
CA LYS A 441 7.17 0.06 -27.15
C LYS A 441 8.16 1.11 -27.67
N PRO A 442 8.73 1.96 -26.81
CA PRO A 442 9.82 2.85 -27.20
C PRO A 442 11.01 2.08 -27.78
N ARG A 443 11.70 2.66 -28.77
CA ARG A 443 12.85 2.04 -29.45
C ARG A 443 13.99 1.70 -28.49
N SER A 444 14.18 2.48 -27.42
CA SER A 444 15.12 2.17 -26.33
C SER A 444 14.75 0.87 -25.61
N GLN A 445 13.47 0.68 -25.26
CA GLN A 445 12.99 -0.56 -24.65
C GLN A 445 13.15 -1.76 -25.60
N GLU A 446 12.88 -1.57 -26.89
CA GLU A 446 13.13 -2.62 -27.90
C GLU A 446 14.60 -3.00 -27.98
N ALA A 447 15.53 -2.04 -27.95
CA ALA A 447 16.96 -2.31 -27.93
C ALA A 447 17.34 -3.21 -26.74
N GLY A 448 16.82 -2.91 -25.55
CA GLY A 448 17.02 -3.75 -24.37
C GLY A 448 16.42 -5.15 -24.52
N VAL A 449 15.22 -5.28 -25.08
CA VAL A 449 14.62 -6.60 -25.37
C VAL A 449 15.51 -7.39 -26.31
N ARG A 450 16.01 -6.79 -27.38
CA ARG A 450 16.86 -7.49 -28.35
C ARG A 450 18.20 -7.94 -27.74
N VAL A 451 18.80 -7.15 -26.85
CA VAL A 451 19.98 -7.59 -26.06
C VAL A 451 19.64 -8.81 -25.20
N GLY A 452 18.49 -8.80 -24.54
CA GLY A 452 18.03 -9.95 -23.75
C GLY A 452 17.82 -11.20 -24.59
N ASN A 453 17.17 -11.06 -25.75
CA ASN A 453 16.95 -12.15 -26.69
C ASN A 453 18.25 -12.67 -27.29
N TRP A 454 19.23 -11.80 -27.59
CA TRP A 454 20.55 -12.24 -28.04
C TRP A 454 21.21 -13.16 -27.01
N ILE A 455 21.20 -12.77 -25.72
CA ILE A 455 21.75 -13.61 -24.65
C ILE A 455 21.04 -14.98 -24.58
N THR A 456 19.71 -15.00 -24.61
CA THR A 456 18.96 -16.24 -24.36
C THR A 456 18.75 -17.12 -25.58
N GLU A 457 18.51 -16.52 -26.75
CA GLU A 457 18.12 -17.23 -27.98
C GLU A 457 19.33 -17.50 -28.89
N GLU A 458 20.34 -16.62 -28.89
CA GLU A 458 21.49 -16.74 -29.77
C GLU A 458 22.71 -17.32 -29.07
N LEU A 459 23.03 -16.86 -27.85
CA LEU A 459 24.09 -17.46 -27.05
C LEU A 459 23.62 -18.70 -26.28
N GLY A 460 22.31 -18.91 -26.16
CA GLY A 460 21.73 -20.04 -25.41
C GLY A 460 21.96 -19.95 -23.90
N ILE A 461 22.33 -18.78 -23.36
CA ILE A 461 22.62 -18.61 -21.94
C ILE A 461 21.29 -18.40 -21.19
N PRO A 462 20.93 -19.28 -20.23
CA PRO A 462 19.66 -19.19 -19.53
C PRO A 462 19.51 -17.87 -18.78
N ALA A 463 18.29 -17.32 -18.74
CA ALA A 463 18.00 -16.11 -17.99
C ALA A 463 17.68 -16.41 -16.52
N PRO A 464 18.52 -16.01 -15.55
CA PRO A 464 18.18 -16.11 -14.13
C PRO A 464 16.87 -15.40 -13.82
N GLY A 465 15.96 -16.09 -13.11
CA GLY A 465 14.61 -15.60 -12.81
C GLY A 465 13.76 -15.23 -14.04
N GLY A 466 14.11 -15.71 -15.23
CA GLY A 466 13.43 -15.39 -16.49
C GLY A 466 13.62 -13.95 -16.95
N LYS A 467 14.64 -13.24 -16.46
CA LYS A 467 14.89 -11.82 -16.76
C LYS A 467 16.36 -11.58 -17.09
N PRO A 468 16.81 -11.83 -18.34
CA PRO A 468 18.23 -11.83 -18.68
C PRO A 468 18.91 -10.50 -18.38
N ASN A 469 18.26 -9.39 -18.69
CA ASN A 469 18.82 -8.06 -18.42
C ASN A 469 18.81 -7.68 -16.93
N HIS A 470 17.86 -8.19 -16.14
CA HIS A 470 17.81 -7.88 -14.70
C HIS A 470 18.82 -8.71 -13.90
N ALA A 471 19.24 -9.85 -14.44
CA ALA A 471 20.22 -10.72 -13.82
C ALA A 471 21.59 -10.02 -13.64
N TRP A 472 21.97 -9.11 -14.54
CA TRP A 472 23.16 -8.27 -14.38
C TRP A 472 23.13 -7.41 -13.13
N ARG A 473 21.98 -6.79 -12.82
CA ARG A 473 21.84 -5.97 -11.61
C ARG A 473 22.00 -6.81 -10.34
N HIS A 474 21.54 -8.06 -10.35
CA HIS A 474 21.79 -8.99 -9.25
C HIS A 474 23.27 -9.38 -9.13
N LEU A 475 23.95 -9.60 -10.25
CA LEU A 475 25.40 -9.84 -10.27
C LEU A 475 26.15 -8.62 -9.72
N PHE A 476 25.92 -7.41 -10.25
CA PHE A 476 26.51 -6.18 -9.76
C PHE A 476 26.28 -5.99 -8.25
N THR A 477 25.04 -6.20 -7.78
CA THR A 477 24.74 -6.12 -6.34
C THR A 477 25.55 -7.14 -5.52
N SER A 478 25.74 -8.34 -6.05
CA SER A 478 26.55 -9.36 -5.38
C SER A 478 28.04 -9.02 -5.37
N LEU A 479 28.56 -8.50 -6.48
CA LEU A 479 29.95 -8.04 -6.59
C LEU A 479 30.23 -6.82 -5.70
N SER A 480 29.33 -5.85 -5.68
CA SER A 480 29.45 -4.67 -4.82
C SER A 480 29.56 -5.03 -3.33
N ARG A 481 28.82 -6.08 -2.90
CA ARG A 481 28.93 -6.60 -1.53
C ARG A 481 30.22 -7.35 -1.31
N LYS A 482 30.65 -8.16 -2.29
CA LYS A 482 31.90 -8.92 -2.25
C LYS A 482 33.13 -8.00 -2.16
N HIS A 483 33.07 -6.83 -2.79
CA HIS A 483 34.16 -5.86 -2.87
C HIS A 483 33.94 -4.63 -1.97
N ASP A 484 33.11 -4.76 -0.94
CA ASP A 484 32.93 -3.76 0.12
C ASP A 484 32.63 -2.34 -0.40
N MET A 485 31.81 -2.24 -1.44
CA MET A 485 31.25 -0.95 -1.86
C MET A 485 30.31 -0.43 -0.78
N ASP A 486 30.40 0.86 -0.50
CA ASP A 486 29.49 1.51 0.44
C ASP A 486 28.02 1.28 0.03
N LYS A 487 27.17 0.93 1.00
CA LYS A 487 25.76 0.61 0.75
C LYS A 487 25.04 1.82 0.14
N GLN A 488 25.22 3.02 0.70
CA GLN A 488 24.46 4.19 0.27
C GLN A 488 24.90 4.64 -1.11
N ALA A 489 26.21 4.68 -1.39
CA ALA A 489 26.74 4.97 -2.71
C ALA A 489 26.25 3.96 -3.76
N ARG A 490 26.29 2.66 -3.44
CA ARG A 490 25.73 1.61 -4.32
C ARG A 490 24.25 1.82 -4.56
N ASP A 491 23.46 2.04 -3.52
CA ASP A 491 22.01 2.17 -3.62
C ASP A 491 21.63 3.44 -4.42
N TYR A 492 22.39 4.54 -4.27
CA TYR A 492 22.31 5.75 -5.10
C TYR A 492 22.62 5.47 -6.57
N MET A 493 23.74 4.82 -6.89
CA MET A 493 24.11 4.47 -8.27
C MET A 493 23.09 3.55 -8.94
N LEU A 494 22.43 2.73 -8.15
CA LEU A 494 21.32 1.89 -8.56
C LEU A 494 19.99 2.66 -8.76
N GLY A 495 19.96 3.97 -8.51
CA GLY A 495 18.79 4.85 -8.65
C GLY A 495 17.73 4.60 -7.58
N SER A 496 18.16 4.22 -6.36
CA SER A 496 17.28 4.10 -5.19
C SER A 496 17.12 5.44 -4.51
N GLY A 497 15.94 5.71 -3.92
CA GLY A 497 15.73 6.90 -3.11
C GLY A 497 16.24 6.68 -1.68
N ALA A 498 16.40 7.78 -0.94
CA ALA A 498 16.73 7.76 0.48
C ALA A 498 15.69 6.96 1.29
N GLU A 499 16.16 6.05 2.14
CA GLU A 499 15.32 5.24 3.04
C GLU A 499 14.92 6.05 4.29
N ASP A 500 15.72 7.06 4.68
CA ASP A 500 15.41 8.02 5.73
C ASP A 500 15.71 9.48 5.31
N ALA A 501 15.28 10.45 6.13
CA ALA A 501 15.46 11.87 5.82
C ALA A 501 16.93 12.32 5.81
N ARG A 502 17.81 11.63 6.53
CA ARG A 502 19.22 12.02 6.69
C ARG A 502 20.07 11.61 5.50
N GLU A 503 19.75 10.46 4.89
CA GLU A 503 20.34 10.03 3.60
C GLU A 503 20.05 11.02 2.46
N GLY A 504 19.09 11.93 2.63
CA GLY A 504 18.81 13.01 1.68
C GLY A 504 19.67 14.27 1.83
N TYR A 505 20.55 14.37 2.84
CA TYR A 505 21.43 15.53 3.01
C TYR A 505 22.74 15.36 2.21
N GLY A 506 23.13 16.44 1.51
CA GLY A 506 24.31 16.43 0.65
C GLY A 506 24.02 15.83 -0.73
N ASP A 507 24.99 15.93 -1.63
CA ASP A 507 24.95 15.28 -2.93
C ASP A 507 26.09 14.27 -3.05
N TRP A 508 25.99 13.36 -4.01
CA TRP A 508 27.04 12.38 -4.31
C TRP A 508 27.95 12.92 -5.42
N PRO A 509 29.16 13.42 -5.10
CA PRO A 509 30.05 13.89 -6.13
C PRO A 509 30.53 12.71 -7.00
N PRO A 510 30.73 12.91 -8.31
CA PRO A 510 31.20 11.87 -9.24
C PRO A 510 32.42 11.10 -8.71
N SER A 511 33.37 11.81 -8.11
CA SER A 511 34.60 11.24 -7.53
C SER A 511 34.34 10.27 -6.37
N ALA A 512 33.32 10.51 -5.54
CA ALA A 512 32.94 9.59 -4.48
C ALA A 512 32.34 8.30 -5.05
N LEU A 513 31.53 8.41 -6.10
CA LEU A 513 30.96 7.25 -6.79
C LEU A 513 32.04 6.46 -7.54
N ALA A 514 32.99 7.15 -8.18
CA ALA A 514 34.11 6.54 -8.88
C ALA A 514 35.01 5.76 -7.94
N ARG A 515 35.29 6.27 -6.73
CA ARG A 515 36.02 5.54 -5.69
C ARG A 515 35.36 4.20 -5.38
N GLU A 516 34.03 4.15 -5.29
CA GLU A 516 33.31 2.91 -5.01
C GLU A 516 33.27 1.97 -6.23
N ILE A 517 33.02 2.50 -7.43
CA ILE A 517 33.02 1.72 -8.68
C ILE A 517 34.38 1.06 -8.91
N ASN A 518 35.48 1.75 -8.63
CA ASN A 518 36.85 1.25 -8.81
C ASN A 518 37.23 0.09 -7.88
N LYS A 519 36.39 -0.23 -6.88
CA LYS A 519 36.58 -1.43 -6.05
C LYS A 519 36.25 -2.72 -6.83
N LEU A 520 35.45 -2.62 -7.89
CA LEU A 520 35.15 -3.76 -8.75
C LEU A 520 36.39 -4.11 -9.59
N PRO A 521 36.76 -5.39 -9.70
CA PRO A 521 37.87 -5.79 -10.54
C PRO A 521 37.50 -5.71 -12.02
N ARG A 522 38.52 -5.74 -12.88
CA ARG A 522 38.32 -5.96 -14.31
C ARG A 522 37.70 -7.34 -14.55
N PHE A 523 36.77 -7.42 -15.49
CA PHE A 523 36.38 -8.70 -16.07
C PHE A 523 37.49 -9.17 -16.99
N ASP A 524 38.09 -10.29 -16.64
CA ASP A 524 39.04 -10.99 -17.50
C ASP A 524 38.27 -11.90 -18.46
N VAL A 525 38.32 -11.59 -19.75
CA VAL A 525 37.51 -12.19 -20.82
C VAL A 525 38.33 -12.35 -22.10
N GLU A 526 37.93 -13.27 -22.96
CA GLU A 526 38.56 -13.44 -24.27
C GLU A 526 38.09 -12.34 -25.23
N GLU A 527 39.02 -11.51 -25.70
CA GLU A 527 38.75 -10.45 -26.66
C GLU A 527 39.17 -10.84 -28.08
N THR A 528 38.30 -10.61 -29.06
CA THR A 528 38.69 -10.60 -30.47
C THR A 528 38.92 -9.17 -30.97
N ARG A 529 39.37 -9.02 -32.22
CA ARG A 529 39.55 -7.70 -32.86
C ARG A 529 38.25 -7.01 -33.26
N TRP A 530 37.12 -7.72 -33.25
CA TRP A 530 35.86 -7.13 -33.72
C TRP A 530 35.34 -6.08 -32.73
N ARG A 531 34.84 -4.98 -33.27
CA ARG A 531 34.15 -3.90 -32.54
C ARG A 531 32.98 -3.40 -33.40
N PRO A 532 31.86 -2.98 -32.80
CA PRO A 532 30.77 -2.36 -33.56
C PRO A 532 31.17 -0.98 -34.09
N SER A 533 30.62 -0.57 -35.23
CA SER A 533 30.86 0.77 -35.77
C SER A 533 30.36 1.87 -34.81
N THR A 534 31.21 2.88 -34.60
CA THR A 534 30.90 4.11 -33.87
C THR A 534 30.14 5.14 -34.72
N GLN A 535 29.89 4.86 -36.00
CA GLN A 535 29.24 5.79 -36.90
C GLN A 535 27.82 6.15 -36.41
N LEU A 536 27.54 7.45 -36.33
CA LEU A 536 26.22 7.97 -36.03
C LEU A 536 25.24 7.57 -37.14
N VAL A 537 24.07 7.05 -36.77
CA VAL A 537 22.99 6.73 -37.70
C VAL A 537 21.95 7.85 -37.63
N PRO A 538 21.70 8.59 -38.73
CA PRO A 538 20.76 9.70 -38.71
C PRO A 538 19.33 9.21 -38.52
N ALA A 539 18.46 10.14 -38.11
CA ALA A 539 17.02 9.89 -38.11
C ALA A 539 16.55 9.54 -39.53
N GLN A 540 15.66 8.55 -39.63
CA GLN A 540 14.99 8.26 -40.90
C GLN A 540 13.91 9.33 -41.12
N ALA A 541 13.84 9.89 -42.33
CA ALA A 541 12.75 10.80 -42.71
C ALA A 541 11.38 10.12 -42.48
N GLN A 542 10.40 10.90 -42.00
CA GLN A 542 9.01 10.44 -42.01
C GLN A 542 8.65 10.09 -43.45
N ARG A 543 8.18 8.86 -43.70
CA ARG A 543 7.57 8.53 -44.98
C ARG A 543 6.35 9.44 -45.12
N THR A 544 6.47 10.49 -45.93
CA THR A 544 5.30 11.20 -46.44
C THR A 544 4.46 10.14 -47.14
N GLY A 545 3.22 9.95 -46.69
CA GLY A 545 2.33 9.01 -47.33
C GLY A 545 2.24 9.38 -48.80
N THR A 546 2.78 8.53 -49.68
CA THR A 546 2.43 8.57 -51.09
C THR A 546 0.92 8.44 -51.15
N GLY A 547 0.26 9.53 -51.52
CA GLY A 547 -1.16 9.55 -51.82
C GLY A 547 -1.46 8.38 -52.74
N LYS A 548 -2.42 7.55 -52.34
CA LYS A 548 -3.12 6.72 -53.31
C LYS A 548 -3.89 7.68 -54.21
N GLU A 549 -3.30 8.02 -55.35
CA GLU A 549 -4.08 8.29 -56.55
C GLU A 549 -4.64 6.95 -57.04
N ALA A 550 -5.95 6.77 -56.87
CA ALA A 550 -6.89 6.05 -57.73
C ALA A 550 -8.20 5.85 -56.97
#